data_AF-A0A0M9IFU1-F1
#
_entry.id   AF-A0A0M9IFU1-F1
#
_cell.length_a   1.000
_cell.length_b   1.000
_cell.length_c   1.000
_cell.angle_alpha   90.00
_cell.angle_beta   90.00
_cell.angle_gamma   90.00
#
_symmetry.space_group_name_H-M   'P 1'
#
loop_
_entity.id
_entity.type
_entity.pdbx_description
1 polymer ?
#
loop_
_entity_poly.entity_id
_entity_poly.type
_entity_poly.pdbx_seq_one_letter_code
_entity_poly.pdbx_strand_id
1 'polypeptide(L)'
;MQIPQWVQDRVIARQGCLHPYDSLPGARTAVVVIDMQQYFTLPGYQGECAAARDIIAPVNRLCDAVRAAGGTVVWVQTASDNADAFWSHHHGVMLTPERSARRLETLRRDAPGFALHPDLRPADSDLCVTKRFYSAMATGSSELEPLLRGRGVDTLLIAGTVTNVCCESTARDAMMRDFRTIMVDDALAAVTPAEHENALHGWLLFFGDVLSVDEVSTRLRPAQAARKTA
;
A
#
# COMPACT_ATOMS: atom_id res chain seq x y z
N MET A 1 -4.60 8.66 -13.59
CA MET A 1 -3.84 9.94 -13.66
C MET A 1 -3.21 10.09 -15.06
N GLN A 2 -2.94 11.30 -15.58
CA GLN A 2 -2.14 11.46 -16.80
C GLN A 2 -0.66 11.66 -16.47
N ILE A 3 0.18 10.65 -16.74
CA ILE A 3 1.64 10.74 -16.58
C ILE A 3 2.20 11.72 -17.65
N PRO A 4 2.98 12.75 -17.27
CA PRO A 4 3.59 13.68 -18.21
C PRO A 4 4.46 12.98 -19.26
N GLN A 5 4.40 13.45 -20.52
CA GLN A 5 5.14 12.81 -21.62
C GLN A 5 6.64 12.69 -21.33
N TRP A 6 7.26 13.72 -20.74
CA TRP A 6 8.68 13.69 -20.40
C TRP A 6 9.05 12.59 -19.39
N VAL A 7 8.12 12.20 -18.51
CA VAL A 7 8.30 11.06 -17.60
C VAL A 7 8.30 9.77 -18.42
N GLN A 8 7.28 9.58 -19.26
CA GLN A 8 7.15 8.39 -20.10
C GLN A 8 8.38 8.20 -21.01
N ASP A 9 8.83 9.26 -21.67
CA ASP A 9 10.00 9.23 -22.57
C ASP A 9 11.26 8.78 -21.83
N ARG A 10 11.49 9.30 -20.62
CA ARG A 10 12.65 8.92 -19.79
C ARG A 10 12.58 7.47 -19.33
N VAL A 11 11.39 7.00 -18.99
CA VAL A 11 11.16 5.61 -18.58
C VAL A 11 11.44 4.67 -19.75
N ILE A 12 10.86 4.94 -20.92
CA ILE A 12 11.07 4.18 -22.15
C ILE A 12 12.54 4.20 -22.55
N ALA A 13 13.21 5.35 -22.48
CA ALA A 13 14.65 5.44 -22.79
C ALA A 13 15.52 4.60 -21.85
N ARG A 14 15.13 4.45 -20.57
CA ARG A 14 15.86 3.64 -19.58
C ARG A 14 15.61 2.14 -19.73
N GLN A 15 14.36 1.73 -19.90
CA GLN A 15 13.95 0.31 -19.76
C GLN A 15 13.35 -0.32 -21.02
N GLY A 16 13.24 0.43 -22.12
CA GLY A 16 12.76 -0.03 -23.43
C GLY A 16 11.23 -0.05 -23.61
N CYS A 17 10.46 0.09 -22.53
CA CYS A 17 9.00 0.14 -22.55
C CYS A 17 8.47 0.99 -21.37
N LEU A 18 7.19 1.36 -21.40
CA LEU A 18 6.60 2.12 -20.28
C LEU A 18 6.27 1.22 -19.08
N HIS A 19 5.65 0.07 -19.35
CA HIS A 19 5.19 -0.89 -18.34
C HIS A 19 5.86 -2.25 -18.60
N PRO A 20 6.83 -2.68 -17.78
CA PRO A 20 7.59 -3.92 -18.02
C PRO A 20 6.84 -5.20 -17.60
N TYR A 21 5.65 -5.06 -16.99
CA TYR A 21 4.89 -6.18 -16.42
C TYR A 21 3.62 -6.48 -17.21
N ASP A 22 3.74 -7.20 -18.32
CA ASP A 22 2.59 -7.57 -19.18
C ASP A 22 1.69 -8.67 -18.60
N SER A 23 2.18 -9.38 -17.57
CA SER A 23 1.49 -10.49 -16.94
C SER A 23 1.82 -10.57 -15.45
N LEU A 24 0.79 -10.68 -14.62
CA LEU A 24 0.86 -10.76 -13.16
C LEU A 24 0.29 -12.11 -12.69
N PRO A 25 1.14 -13.11 -12.41
CA PRO A 25 0.67 -14.40 -11.91
C PRO A 25 0.03 -14.22 -10.53
N GLY A 26 -1.26 -14.56 -10.39
CA GLY A 26 -2.01 -14.36 -9.14
C GLY A 26 -1.34 -15.04 -7.94
N ALA A 27 -0.91 -16.30 -8.10
CA ALA A 27 -0.22 -17.06 -7.04
C ALA A 27 1.07 -16.42 -6.49
N ARG A 28 1.67 -15.46 -7.19
CA ARG A 28 2.90 -14.76 -6.79
C ARG A 28 2.69 -13.25 -6.57
N THR A 29 1.44 -12.79 -6.68
CA THR A 29 1.04 -11.39 -6.56
C THR A 29 0.27 -11.18 -5.26
N ALA A 30 0.62 -10.13 -4.53
CA ALA A 30 -0.18 -9.63 -3.42
C ALA A 30 -0.60 -8.19 -3.65
N VAL A 31 -1.81 -7.83 -3.21
CA VAL A 31 -2.14 -6.43 -2.94
C VAL A 31 -1.86 -6.14 -1.47
N VAL A 32 -1.14 -5.05 -1.21
CA VAL A 32 -0.82 -4.54 0.12
C VAL A 32 -1.56 -3.21 0.28
N VAL A 33 -2.67 -3.25 1.01
CA VAL A 33 -3.52 -2.08 1.28
C VAL A 33 -3.06 -1.43 2.57
N ILE A 34 -2.61 -0.18 2.49
CA ILE A 34 -1.94 0.50 3.59
C ILE A 34 -2.85 1.54 4.23
N ASP A 35 -2.99 1.43 5.55
CA ASP A 35 -3.53 2.45 6.46
C ASP A 35 -4.93 2.98 6.06
N MET A 36 -5.77 2.15 5.44
CA MET A 36 -7.19 2.47 5.18
C MET A 36 -8.06 2.35 6.45
N GLN A 37 -7.54 2.86 7.57
CA GLN A 37 -8.16 2.87 8.88
C GLN A 37 -8.99 4.13 9.07
N GLN A 38 -10.00 4.07 9.95
CA GLN A 38 -10.86 5.20 10.31
C GLN A 38 -10.07 6.46 10.65
N TYR A 39 -8.93 6.34 11.32
CA TYR A 39 -8.04 7.46 11.66
C TYR A 39 -7.54 8.26 10.44
N PHE A 40 -7.36 7.62 9.29
CA PHE A 40 -6.90 8.28 8.07
C PHE A 40 -8.06 8.61 7.12
N THR A 41 -9.18 7.90 7.22
CA THR A 41 -10.28 8.01 6.26
C THR A 41 -11.48 8.78 6.76
N LEU A 42 -11.71 8.92 8.07
CA LEU A 42 -12.92 9.60 8.60
C LEU A 42 -12.65 11.07 8.97
N PRO A 43 -13.66 11.94 8.82
CA PRO A 43 -13.56 13.34 9.23
C PRO A 43 -13.17 13.52 10.69
N GLY A 44 -12.31 14.51 10.94
CA GLY A 44 -12.01 14.98 12.28
C GLY A 44 -10.87 14.26 12.98
N TYR A 45 -10.31 13.19 12.42
CA TYR A 45 -9.04 12.63 12.89
C TYR A 45 -7.86 13.49 12.43
N GLN A 46 -6.81 13.57 13.24
CA GLN A 46 -5.66 14.44 12.92
C GLN A 46 -4.83 13.95 11.71
N GLY A 47 -4.98 12.69 11.32
CA GLY A 47 -4.29 12.07 10.20
C GLY A 47 -5.17 11.93 8.96
N GLU A 48 -6.33 12.60 8.95
CA GLU A 48 -7.29 12.51 7.85
C GLU A 48 -6.64 12.86 6.51
N CYS A 49 -6.78 11.93 5.56
CA CYS A 49 -6.59 12.12 4.14
C CYS A 49 -7.98 12.01 3.48
N ALA A 50 -8.64 13.14 3.27
CA ALA A 50 -10.03 13.16 2.80
C ALA A 50 -10.25 12.37 1.51
N ALA A 51 -9.32 12.47 0.56
CA ALA A 51 -9.33 11.74 -0.72
C ALA A 51 -9.25 10.21 -0.56
N ALA A 52 -8.84 9.69 0.60
CA ALA A 52 -8.80 8.25 0.84
C ALA A 52 -10.20 7.62 0.82
N ARG A 53 -11.26 8.40 1.06
CA ARG A 53 -12.64 7.92 0.94
C ARG A 53 -13.02 7.59 -0.51
N ASP A 54 -12.49 8.32 -1.47
CA ASP A 54 -12.82 8.17 -2.89
C ASP A 54 -12.21 6.89 -3.50
N ILE A 55 -11.14 6.36 -2.90
CA ILE A 55 -10.45 5.15 -3.37
C ILE A 55 -10.96 3.85 -2.73
N ILE A 56 -11.94 3.89 -1.82
CA ILE A 56 -12.47 2.69 -1.15
C ILE A 56 -13.03 1.68 -2.18
N ALA A 57 -13.83 2.16 -3.14
CA ALA A 57 -14.40 1.30 -4.16
C ALA A 57 -13.32 0.71 -5.09
N PRO A 58 -12.37 1.49 -5.64
CA PRO A 58 -11.19 0.96 -6.34
C PRO A 58 -10.38 -0.07 -5.53
N VAL A 59 -10.09 0.19 -4.26
CA VAL A 59 -9.37 -0.72 -3.37
C VAL A 59 -10.11 -2.06 -3.24
N ASN A 60 -11.43 -2.03 -3.02
CA ASN A 60 -12.24 -3.25 -2.95
C ASN A 60 -12.19 -4.02 -4.28
N ARG A 61 -12.34 -3.35 -5.44
CA ARG A 61 -12.23 -4.00 -6.76
C ARG A 61 -10.86 -4.65 -6.97
N LEU A 62 -9.79 -3.97 -6.59
CA LEU A 62 -8.43 -4.49 -6.67
C LEU A 62 -8.25 -5.75 -5.83
N CYS A 63 -8.73 -5.73 -4.59
CA CYS A 63 -8.69 -6.89 -3.70
C CYS A 63 -9.49 -8.07 -4.28
N ASP A 64 -10.70 -7.81 -4.77
CA ASP A 64 -11.54 -8.84 -5.39
C ASP A 64 -10.87 -9.47 -6.62
N ALA A 65 -10.26 -8.66 -7.49
CA ALA A 65 -9.53 -9.14 -8.67
C ALA A 65 -8.31 -10.00 -8.29
N VAL A 66 -7.53 -9.58 -7.28
CA VAL A 66 -6.38 -10.35 -6.79
C VAL A 66 -6.81 -11.66 -6.16
N ARG A 67 -7.87 -11.67 -5.33
CA ARG A 67 -8.43 -12.90 -4.75
C ARG A 67 -8.92 -13.85 -5.84
N ALA A 68 -9.65 -13.36 -6.83
CA ALA A 68 -10.17 -14.16 -7.94
C ALA A 68 -9.04 -14.81 -8.77
N ALA A 69 -7.87 -14.18 -8.84
CA ALA A 69 -6.69 -14.73 -9.49
C ALA A 69 -5.90 -15.73 -8.61
N GLY A 70 -6.31 -15.96 -7.35
CA GLY A 70 -5.59 -16.80 -6.38
C GLY A 70 -4.40 -16.10 -5.73
N GLY A 71 -4.38 -14.77 -5.72
CA GLY A 71 -3.36 -13.96 -5.06
C GLY A 71 -3.67 -13.66 -3.59
N THR A 72 -2.77 -12.92 -2.95
CA THR A 72 -2.85 -12.58 -1.52
C THR A 72 -3.34 -11.15 -1.33
N VAL A 73 -4.28 -10.93 -0.41
CA VAL A 73 -4.65 -9.59 0.06
C VAL A 73 -4.07 -9.38 1.46
N VAL A 74 -3.40 -8.26 1.66
CA VAL A 74 -2.83 -7.86 2.96
C VAL A 74 -3.35 -6.48 3.36
N TRP A 75 -4.02 -6.43 4.51
CA TRP A 75 -4.44 -5.20 5.17
C TRP A 75 -3.37 -4.78 6.18
N VAL A 76 -2.69 -3.68 5.89
CA VAL A 76 -1.68 -3.10 6.77
C VAL A 76 -2.29 -1.97 7.58
N GLN A 77 -2.18 -2.04 8.90
CA GLN A 77 -2.72 -1.06 9.84
C GLN A 77 -1.60 -0.51 10.72
N THR A 78 -1.53 0.81 10.88
CA THR A 78 -0.64 1.46 11.84
C THR A 78 -1.24 1.42 13.24
N ALA A 79 -0.43 1.01 14.22
CA ALA A 79 -0.76 1.14 15.63
C ALA A 79 0.18 2.14 16.31
N SER A 80 -0.34 2.98 17.20
CA SER A 80 0.47 3.96 17.95
C SER A 80 0.87 3.49 19.36
N ASP A 81 0.56 2.26 19.75
CA ASP A 81 0.91 1.67 21.05
C ASP A 81 2.42 1.78 21.34
N ASN A 82 2.80 2.57 22.33
CA ASN A 82 4.20 2.86 22.70
C ASN A 82 5.05 3.51 21.59
N ALA A 83 4.43 4.20 20.63
CA ALA A 83 5.13 4.84 19.52
C ALA A 83 6.06 5.98 19.95
N ASP A 84 5.77 6.62 21.07
CA ASP A 84 6.65 7.58 21.74
C ASP A 84 7.92 6.94 22.33
N ALA A 85 7.93 5.64 22.60
CA ALA A 85 9.13 4.93 23.04
C ALA A 85 9.97 4.48 21.83
N PHE A 86 9.37 3.76 20.89
CA PHE A 86 10.12 3.18 19.77
C PHE A 86 10.38 4.15 18.60
N TRP A 87 9.65 5.25 18.56
CA TRP A 87 9.79 6.30 17.55
C TRP A 87 9.83 7.68 18.22
N SER A 88 10.56 7.74 19.34
CA SER A 88 10.64 8.89 20.25
C SER A 88 11.00 10.21 19.58
N HIS A 89 11.93 10.22 18.62
CA HIS A 89 12.28 11.44 17.90
C HIS A 89 11.09 11.99 17.10
N HIS A 90 10.33 11.13 16.43
CA HIS A 90 9.15 11.57 15.68
C HIS A 90 8.09 12.13 16.62
N HIS A 91 7.79 11.42 17.70
CA HIS A 91 6.73 11.79 18.64
C HIS A 91 7.10 12.92 19.61
N GLY A 92 8.39 13.16 19.85
CA GLY A 92 8.89 14.19 20.76
C GLY A 92 9.40 15.47 20.08
N VAL A 93 9.74 15.41 18.78
CA VAL A 93 10.33 16.55 18.05
C VAL A 93 9.52 16.90 16.81
N MET A 94 9.07 15.91 16.03
CA MET A 94 8.37 16.16 14.76
C MET A 94 6.86 16.38 14.93
N LEU A 95 6.34 16.21 16.13
CA LEU A 95 4.95 16.48 16.50
C LEU A 95 4.94 17.42 17.70
N THR A 96 3.96 18.33 17.76
CA THR A 96 3.70 19.06 19.01
C THR A 96 3.25 18.07 20.09
N PRO A 97 3.45 18.38 21.38
CA PRO A 97 2.99 17.51 22.47
C PRO A 97 1.52 17.12 22.34
N GLU A 98 0.64 18.05 21.94
CA GLU A 98 -0.80 17.82 21.77
C GLU A 98 -1.08 16.86 20.60
N ARG A 99 -0.40 17.01 19.46
CA ARG A 99 -0.54 16.11 18.31
C ARG A 99 -0.07 14.71 18.64
N SER A 100 1.08 14.60 19.33
CA SER A 100 1.65 13.33 19.77
C SER A 100 0.69 12.61 20.72
N ALA A 101 0.23 13.29 21.78
CA ALA A 101 -0.74 12.74 22.73
C ALA A 101 -2.03 12.27 22.05
N ARG A 102 -2.60 13.13 21.19
CA ARG A 102 -3.80 12.78 20.41
C ARG A 102 -3.58 11.56 19.52
N ARG A 103 -2.38 11.36 18.97
CA ARG A 103 -2.08 10.25 18.04
C ARG A 103 -1.97 8.94 18.83
N LEU A 104 -1.28 8.98 19.96
CA LEU A 104 -1.18 7.85 20.88
C LEU A 104 -2.56 7.44 21.41
N GLU A 105 -3.45 8.41 21.66
CA GLU A 105 -4.81 8.13 22.13
C GLU A 105 -5.76 7.60 21.04
N THR A 106 -5.70 8.14 19.83
CA THR A 106 -6.73 7.88 18.80
C THR A 106 -6.35 6.83 17.75
N LEU A 107 -5.10 6.34 17.75
CA LEU A 107 -4.59 5.32 16.82
C LEU A 107 -4.01 4.07 17.54
N ARG A 108 -4.18 3.95 18.86
CA ARG A 108 -3.87 2.71 19.60
C ARG A 108 -4.81 1.58 19.15
N ARG A 109 -4.37 0.33 19.26
CA ARG A 109 -5.11 -0.84 18.73
C ARG A 109 -6.54 -0.98 19.21
N ASP A 110 -6.84 -0.53 20.42
CA ASP A 110 -8.18 -0.60 21.02
C ASP A 110 -9.03 0.66 20.76
N ALA A 111 -8.48 1.69 20.10
CA ALA A 111 -9.21 2.88 19.72
C ALA A 111 -10.02 2.67 18.43
N PRO A 112 -11.18 3.32 18.27
CA PRO A 112 -11.97 3.25 17.04
C PRO A 112 -11.18 3.62 15.78
N GLY A 113 -10.26 4.59 15.90
CA GLY A 113 -9.42 5.03 14.80
C GLY A 113 -8.52 3.93 14.23
N PHE A 114 -8.21 2.87 14.99
CA PHE A 114 -7.41 1.75 14.51
C PHE A 114 -8.18 0.84 13.55
N ALA A 115 -9.50 0.73 13.68
CA ALA A 115 -10.30 -0.13 12.82
C ALA A 115 -10.22 0.29 11.35
N LEU A 116 -10.31 -0.67 10.43
CA LEU A 116 -10.49 -0.40 9.01
C LEU A 116 -11.75 0.45 8.77
N HIS A 117 -11.76 1.22 7.68
CA HIS A 117 -12.97 1.93 7.27
C HIS A 117 -14.11 0.91 7.03
N PRO A 118 -15.34 1.17 7.52
CA PRO A 118 -16.44 0.18 7.51
C PRO A 118 -16.86 -0.27 6.10
N ASP A 119 -16.64 0.56 5.08
CA ASP A 119 -17.00 0.24 3.69
C ASP A 119 -15.95 -0.63 2.95
N LEU A 120 -14.83 -0.93 3.59
CA LEU A 120 -13.86 -1.91 3.08
C LEU A 120 -14.39 -3.33 3.27
N ARG A 121 -13.97 -4.24 2.39
CA ARG A 121 -14.44 -5.63 2.37
C ARG A 121 -13.28 -6.60 2.60
N PRO A 122 -12.68 -6.62 3.81
CA PRO A 122 -11.74 -7.67 4.17
C PRO A 122 -12.46 -9.03 4.19
N ALA A 123 -11.79 -10.07 3.72
CA ALA A 123 -12.26 -11.45 3.78
C ALA A 123 -11.48 -12.24 4.83
N ASP A 124 -12.06 -13.31 5.37
CA ASP A 124 -11.42 -14.16 6.39
C ASP A 124 -10.10 -14.80 5.92
N SER A 125 -9.90 -14.91 4.60
CA SER A 125 -8.67 -15.42 3.99
C SER A 125 -7.53 -14.39 3.92
N ASP A 126 -7.84 -13.12 4.14
CA ASP A 126 -6.86 -12.04 4.00
C ASP A 126 -5.90 -11.99 5.18
N LEU A 127 -4.72 -11.44 4.95
CA LEU A 127 -3.76 -11.19 6.02
C LEU A 127 -4.00 -9.81 6.63
N CYS A 128 -3.94 -9.72 7.95
CA CYS A 128 -3.91 -8.45 8.67
C CYS A 128 -2.53 -8.28 9.33
N VAL A 129 -1.85 -7.17 9.04
CA VAL A 129 -0.51 -6.87 9.53
C VAL A 129 -0.52 -5.51 10.22
N THR A 130 -0.01 -5.47 11.44
CA THR A 130 0.18 -4.19 12.16
C THR A 130 1.59 -3.68 11.94
N LYS A 131 1.75 -2.41 11.55
CA LYS A 131 3.05 -1.75 11.38
C LYS A 131 3.31 -0.66 12.42
N ARG A 132 4.60 -0.37 12.63
CA ARG A 132 5.09 0.62 13.61
C ARG A 132 5.58 1.91 12.97
N PHE A 133 6.27 1.81 11.84
CA PHE A 133 6.84 2.95 11.13
C PHE A 133 6.04 3.26 9.85
N TYR A 134 6.48 4.26 9.06
CA TYR A 134 5.84 4.56 7.79
C TYR A 134 5.87 3.35 6.84
N SER A 135 7.04 2.77 6.63
CA SER A 135 7.18 1.53 5.87
C SER A 135 6.77 0.32 6.70
N ALA A 136 5.92 -0.54 6.14
CA ALA A 136 5.62 -1.85 6.71
C ALA A 136 6.79 -2.85 6.60
N MET A 137 7.71 -2.60 5.66
CA MET A 137 8.88 -3.45 5.37
C MET A 137 10.14 -3.00 6.11
N ALA A 138 10.11 -1.85 6.79
CA ALA A 138 11.25 -1.39 7.59
C ALA A 138 11.56 -2.42 8.69
N THR A 139 12.84 -2.61 8.99
CA THR A 139 13.28 -3.58 10.01
C THR A 139 12.61 -3.29 11.35
N GLY A 140 11.97 -4.30 11.93
CA GLY A 140 11.24 -4.19 13.19
C GLY A 140 9.91 -3.41 13.08
N SER A 141 9.43 -3.12 11.86
CA SER A 141 8.15 -2.45 11.64
C SER A 141 6.96 -3.39 11.71
N SER A 142 7.03 -4.54 11.02
CA SER A 142 5.95 -5.52 10.94
C SER A 142 6.44 -6.89 10.45
N GLU A 143 5.53 -7.88 10.42
CA GLU A 143 5.76 -9.22 9.86
C GLU A 143 5.42 -9.33 8.37
N LEU A 144 5.28 -8.22 7.64
CA LEU A 144 4.83 -8.22 6.24
C LEU A 144 5.72 -9.07 5.32
N GLU A 145 7.04 -8.83 5.34
CA GLU A 145 7.99 -9.55 4.49
C GLU A 145 7.98 -11.08 4.69
N PRO A 146 8.17 -11.62 5.92
CA PRO A 146 8.18 -13.07 6.11
C PRO A 146 6.86 -13.73 5.72
N LEU A 147 5.71 -13.08 5.96
CA LEU A 147 4.40 -13.59 5.55
C LEU A 147 4.25 -13.69 4.03
N LEU A 148 4.72 -12.68 3.29
CA LEU A 148 4.69 -12.66 1.82
C LEU A 148 5.65 -13.70 1.23
N ARG A 149 6.89 -13.76 1.73
CA ARG A 149 7.90 -14.73 1.27
C ARG A 149 7.46 -16.17 1.55
N GLY A 150 6.85 -16.43 2.71
CA GLY A 150 6.26 -17.74 3.04
C GLY A 150 5.13 -18.18 2.10
N ARG A 151 4.52 -17.25 1.35
CA ARG A 151 3.49 -17.53 0.32
C ARG A 151 4.05 -17.56 -1.10
N GLY A 152 5.36 -17.40 -1.28
CA GLY A 152 5.99 -17.33 -2.60
C GLY A 152 5.65 -16.07 -3.39
N VAL A 153 5.19 -15.01 -2.71
CA VAL A 153 4.91 -13.71 -3.33
C VAL A 153 6.22 -13.03 -3.70
N ASP A 154 6.28 -12.50 -4.92
CA ASP A 154 7.39 -11.70 -5.42
C ASP A 154 6.93 -10.38 -6.07
N THR A 155 5.61 -10.17 -6.19
CA THR A 155 5.01 -8.98 -6.82
C THR A 155 4.01 -8.33 -5.88
N LEU A 156 4.18 -7.04 -5.61
CA LEU A 156 3.33 -6.26 -4.72
C LEU A 156 2.63 -5.14 -5.47
N LEU A 157 1.31 -5.12 -5.35
CA LEU A 157 0.43 -4.03 -5.76
C LEU A 157 0.18 -3.17 -4.53
N ILE A 158 0.59 -1.90 -4.57
CA ILE A 158 0.51 -0.98 -3.43
C ILE A 158 -0.73 -0.11 -3.58
N ALA A 159 -1.58 -0.13 -2.57
CA ALA A 159 -2.82 0.63 -2.49
C ALA A 159 -3.00 1.25 -1.08
N GLY A 160 -3.90 2.22 -0.95
CA GLY A 160 -4.23 2.86 0.32
C GLY A 160 -3.67 4.29 0.47
N THR A 161 -3.36 4.70 1.69
CA THR A 161 -2.97 6.08 2.02
C THR A 161 -1.81 6.12 3.02
N VAL A 162 -0.96 7.14 3.06
CA VAL A 162 -0.84 8.29 2.14
C VAL A 162 0.16 7.95 1.04
N THR A 163 -0.16 8.27 -0.23
CA THR A 163 0.64 7.90 -1.41
C THR A 163 2.13 8.18 -1.24
N ASN A 164 2.49 9.42 -0.91
CA ASN A 164 3.88 9.89 -0.79
C ASN A 164 4.54 9.61 0.58
N VAL A 165 3.85 8.89 1.48
CA VAL A 165 4.34 8.60 2.83
C VAL A 165 4.37 7.09 3.05
N CYS A 166 3.35 6.49 3.68
CA CYS A 166 3.35 5.08 4.05
C CYS A 166 3.36 4.14 2.83
N CYS A 167 2.63 4.50 1.78
CA CYS A 167 2.57 3.74 0.53
C CYS A 167 3.92 3.72 -0.15
N GLU A 168 4.46 4.88 -0.50
CA GLU A 168 5.76 5.00 -1.15
C GLU A 168 6.91 4.46 -0.27
N SER A 169 6.90 4.70 1.05
CA SER A 169 7.95 4.17 1.94
C SER A 169 7.95 2.63 1.96
N THR A 170 6.78 2.02 2.07
CA THR A 170 6.65 0.55 2.03
C THR A 170 7.07 0.00 0.69
N ALA A 171 6.66 0.66 -0.40
CA ALA A 171 6.98 0.27 -1.76
C ALA A 171 8.49 0.35 -2.02
N ARG A 172 9.17 1.44 -1.61
CA ARG A 172 10.62 1.62 -1.76
C ARG A 172 11.39 0.52 -1.04
N ASP A 173 11.05 0.24 0.22
CA ASP A 173 11.70 -0.85 0.97
C ASP A 173 11.45 -2.21 0.32
N ALA A 174 10.23 -2.48 -0.15
CA ALA A 174 9.93 -3.72 -0.86
C ALA A 174 10.73 -3.87 -2.16
N MET A 175 10.84 -2.80 -2.95
CA MET A 175 11.65 -2.75 -4.17
C MET A 175 13.11 -3.08 -3.88
N MET A 176 13.67 -2.47 -2.84
CA MET A 176 15.06 -2.68 -2.42
C MET A 176 15.29 -4.07 -1.81
N ARG A 177 14.23 -4.79 -1.46
CA ARG A 177 14.22 -6.18 -1.00
C ARG A 177 13.88 -7.17 -2.11
N ASP A 178 13.98 -6.77 -3.37
CA ASP A 178 13.75 -7.62 -4.54
C ASP A 178 12.31 -8.13 -4.67
N PHE A 179 11.33 -7.25 -4.39
CA PHE A 179 9.96 -7.41 -4.87
C PHE A 179 9.75 -6.57 -6.13
N ARG A 180 8.98 -7.09 -7.09
CA ARG A 180 8.38 -6.25 -8.14
C ARG A 180 7.28 -5.40 -7.51
N THR A 181 7.35 -4.09 -7.64
CA THR A 181 6.44 -3.19 -6.93
C THR A 181 5.72 -2.26 -7.90
N ILE A 182 4.39 -2.23 -7.78
CA ILE A 182 3.49 -1.46 -8.65
C ILE A 182 2.62 -0.59 -7.76
N MET A 183 2.65 0.73 -7.97
CA MET A 183 1.72 1.65 -7.31
C MET A 183 0.43 1.71 -8.11
N VAL A 184 -0.71 1.40 -7.48
CA VAL A 184 -2.00 1.36 -8.19
C VAL A 184 -2.68 2.73 -8.07
N ASP A 185 -2.58 3.58 -9.11
CA ASP A 185 -2.80 5.03 -8.97
C ASP A 185 -4.21 5.39 -8.48
N ASP A 186 -5.23 4.78 -9.08
CA ASP A 186 -6.63 4.98 -8.72
C ASP A 186 -7.07 4.23 -7.45
N ALA A 187 -6.16 3.47 -6.83
CA ALA A 187 -6.33 2.87 -5.51
C ALA A 187 -5.38 3.47 -4.45
N LEU A 188 -4.82 4.67 -4.72
CA LEU A 188 -3.92 5.40 -3.84
C LEU A 188 -4.45 6.82 -3.60
N ALA A 189 -4.24 7.35 -2.39
CA ALA A 189 -4.67 8.70 -2.06
C ALA A 189 -3.62 9.46 -1.25
N ALA A 190 -3.40 10.73 -1.59
CA ALA A 190 -2.64 11.68 -0.79
C ALA A 190 -3.50 12.86 -0.33
N VAL A 191 -2.97 13.69 0.58
CA VAL A 191 -3.69 14.85 1.12
C VAL A 191 -3.95 15.88 0.02
N THR A 192 -2.99 16.07 -0.88
CA THR A 192 -3.13 16.95 -2.05
C THR A 192 -2.85 16.21 -3.36
N PRO A 193 -3.46 16.64 -4.48
CA PRO A 193 -3.14 16.09 -5.80
C PRO A 193 -1.64 16.20 -6.15
N ALA A 194 -1.01 17.33 -5.80
CA ALA A 194 0.41 17.54 -6.10
C ALA A 194 1.33 16.55 -5.36
N GLU A 195 1.04 16.22 -4.10
CA GLU A 195 1.78 15.17 -3.36
C GLU A 195 1.60 13.80 -4.00
N HIS A 196 0.37 13.47 -4.42
CA HIS A 196 0.05 12.21 -5.08
C HIS A 196 0.78 12.06 -6.41
N GLU A 197 0.64 13.05 -7.29
CA GLU A 197 1.23 13.06 -8.63
C GLU A 197 2.76 13.03 -8.58
N ASN A 198 3.37 13.84 -7.72
CA ASN A 198 4.84 13.86 -7.59
C ASN A 198 5.40 12.52 -7.13
N ALA A 199 4.74 11.84 -6.18
CA ALA A 199 5.15 10.51 -5.75
C ALA A 199 5.07 9.50 -6.89
N LEU A 200 3.96 9.49 -7.64
CA LEU A 200 3.78 8.55 -8.76
C LEU A 200 4.74 8.81 -9.93
N HIS A 201 5.04 10.07 -10.25
CA HIS A 201 6.05 10.41 -11.25
C HIS A 201 7.44 9.93 -10.82
N GLY A 202 7.83 10.21 -9.58
CA GLY A 202 9.10 9.73 -9.02
C GLY A 202 9.17 8.21 -8.97
N TRP A 203 8.05 7.56 -8.66
CA TRP A 203 7.94 6.11 -8.62
C TRP A 203 8.23 5.47 -9.97
N LEU A 204 7.52 5.91 -11.02
CA LEU A 204 7.67 5.36 -12.37
C LEU A 204 9.09 5.58 -12.92
N LEU A 205 9.69 6.73 -12.60
CA LEU A 205 11.05 7.08 -13.05
C LEU A 205 12.16 6.22 -12.47
N PHE A 206 11.96 5.59 -11.30
CA PHE A 206 13.09 5.04 -10.53
C PHE A 206 12.82 3.71 -9.84
N PHE A 207 11.62 3.46 -9.33
CA PHE A 207 11.39 2.38 -8.37
C PHE A 207 10.54 1.25 -8.92
N GLY A 208 9.53 1.54 -9.73
CA GLY A 208 8.64 0.50 -10.19
C GLY A 208 7.67 1.00 -11.24
N ASP A 209 6.54 0.31 -11.32
CA ASP A 209 5.49 0.62 -12.28
C ASP A 209 4.32 1.36 -11.63
N VAL A 210 3.54 2.07 -12.43
CA VAL A 210 2.29 2.73 -12.02
C VAL A 210 1.20 2.28 -12.98
N LEU A 211 0.16 1.63 -12.44
CA LEU A 211 -0.96 1.09 -13.21
C LEU A 211 -2.28 1.45 -12.53
N SER A 212 -3.36 1.51 -13.27
CA SER A 212 -4.72 1.55 -12.72
C SER A 212 -5.22 0.16 -12.29
N VAL A 213 -6.30 0.11 -11.49
CA VAL A 213 -6.99 -1.14 -11.13
C VAL A 213 -7.39 -1.93 -12.37
N ASP A 214 -7.85 -1.26 -13.43
CA ASP A 214 -8.27 -1.92 -14.67
C ASP A 214 -7.05 -2.51 -15.42
N GLU A 215 -5.95 -1.77 -15.49
CA GLU A 215 -4.70 -2.24 -16.08
C GLU A 215 -4.09 -3.43 -15.32
N VAL A 216 -4.16 -3.42 -13.99
CA VAL A 216 -3.79 -4.58 -13.17
C VAL A 216 -4.72 -5.75 -13.47
N SER A 217 -6.03 -5.54 -13.47
CA SER A 217 -7.03 -6.60 -13.67
C SER A 217 -6.85 -7.31 -15.02
N THR A 218 -6.55 -6.55 -16.07
CA THR A 218 -6.26 -7.11 -17.41
C THR A 218 -4.94 -7.89 -17.50
N ARG A 219 -3.99 -7.63 -16.58
CA ARG A 219 -2.68 -8.31 -16.53
C ARG A 219 -2.67 -9.49 -15.55
N LEU A 220 -3.60 -9.55 -14.61
CA LEU A 220 -3.72 -10.67 -13.68
C LEU A 220 -4.00 -11.98 -14.43
N ARG A 221 -3.31 -13.04 -14.01
CA ARG A 221 -3.48 -14.40 -14.53
C ARG A 221 -3.85 -15.33 -13.38
N PRO A 222 -4.91 -16.14 -13.51
CA PRO A 222 -5.26 -17.10 -12.48
C PRO A 222 -4.10 -18.03 -12.14
N ALA A 223 -3.95 -18.36 -10.87
CA ALA A 223 -3.10 -19.45 -10.44
C ALA A 223 -3.49 -20.73 -11.21
N GLN A 224 -2.55 -21.33 -11.95
CA GLN A 224 -2.80 -22.64 -12.53
C GLN A 224 -3.05 -23.61 -11.37
N ALA A 225 -4.19 -24.32 -11.40
CA ALA A 225 -4.46 -25.37 -10.44
C ALA A 225 -3.30 -26.36 -10.47
N ALA A 226 -2.66 -26.59 -9.31
CA ALA A 226 -1.59 -27.56 -9.20
C ALA A 226 -2.09 -28.88 -9.79
N ARG A 227 -1.45 -29.32 -10.87
CA ARG A 227 -1.74 -30.61 -11.50
C ARG A 227 -1.46 -31.66 -10.41
N LYS A 228 -2.50 -32.27 -9.85
CA LYS A 228 -2.33 -33.41 -8.94
C LYS A 228 -1.59 -34.47 -9.73
N THR A 229 -0.30 -34.64 -9.45
CA THR A 229 0.45 -35.81 -9.89
C THR A 229 -0.23 -37.02 -9.26
N ALA A 230 -0.75 -37.90 -10.11
CA ALA A 230 -1.34 -39.18 -9.74
C ALA A 230 -0.28 -40.14 -9.18
#